data_AF-A0A2D7W7T5-F1
#
_entry.id   AF-A0A2D7W7T5-F1
#
_cell.length_a   1.000
_cell.length_b   1.000
_cell.length_c   1.000
_cell.angle_alpha   90.00
_cell.angle_beta   90.00
_cell.angle_gamma   90.00
#
_symmetry.space_group_name_H-M   'P 1'
#
loop_
_entity.id
_entity.type
_entity.pdbx_description
1 polymer ?
#
loop_
_entity_poly.entity_id
_entity_poly.type
_entity_poly.pdbx_seq_one_letter_code
_entity_poly.pdbx_strand_id
1 'polypeptide(L)'
;MILHNYPVRAQVSWYLNKEKFVSIIIEKKFSRFESVIARLTQAPKNLIRTLDDMNSRLWVLMDGNNSIIELIETMDKEFNERIYPSAERVILSIEQFLDLGLVHIISKNDKVYWNIDPIQPED
;
A
#
# COMPACT_ATOMS: atom_id res chain seq x y z
N MET A 1 -7.70 -1.23 21.05
CA MET A 1 -6.35 -0.62 21.19
C MET A 1 -5.76 -0.28 19.83
N ILE A 2 -5.82 -1.18 18.82
CA ILE A 2 -5.28 -0.89 17.47
C ILE A 2 -6.03 0.18 16.67
N LEU A 3 -7.34 0.37 16.91
CA LEU A 3 -8.18 1.29 16.10
C LEU A 3 -7.76 2.76 16.17
N HIS A 4 -7.02 3.15 17.22
CA HIS A 4 -6.51 4.51 17.41
C HIS A 4 -5.06 4.67 16.91
N ASN A 5 -4.49 3.63 16.31
CA ASN A 5 -3.18 3.72 15.68
C ASN A 5 -3.32 4.21 14.24
N TYR A 6 -2.19 4.64 13.67
CA TYR A 6 -2.12 5.35 12.40
C TYR A 6 -1.32 4.51 11.41
N PRO A 7 -1.96 3.93 10.38
CA PRO A 7 -1.23 3.24 9.32
C PRO A 7 -0.46 4.23 8.45
N VAL A 8 0.79 3.91 8.15
CA VAL A 8 1.66 4.69 7.27
C VAL A 8 2.34 3.77 6.26
N ARG A 9 2.35 4.17 4.99
CA ARG A 9 3.06 3.46 3.92
C ARG A 9 4.53 3.24 4.28
N ALA A 10 5.05 2.05 3.98
CA ALA A 10 6.46 1.74 4.07
C ALA A 10 7.26 2.46 2.98
N GLN A 11 8.59 2.41 3.07
CA GLN A 11 9.49 2.96 2.05
C GLN A 11 9.49 2.07 0.80
N VAL A 12 8.48 2.25 -0.04
CA VAL A 12 8.32 1.55 -1.33
C VAL A 12 8.00 2.53 -2.45
N SER A 13 8.50 2.25 -3.64
CA SER A 13 8.19 3.05 -4.83
C SER A 13 6.77 2.77 -5.29
N TRP A 14 5.95 3.81 -5.44
CA TRP A 14 4.58 3.70 -5.94
C TRP A 14 4.20 4.94 -6.75
N TYR A 15 3.24 4.81 -7.66
CA TYR A 15 2.74 5.92 -8.48
C TYR A 15 1.24 5.75 -8.76
N LEU A 16 0.60 6.83 -9.22
CA LEU A 16 -0.75 6.76 -9.77
C LEU A 16 -0.67 6.48 -11.27
N ASN A 17 -1.35 5.44 -11.72
CA ASN A 17 -1.42 5.12 -13.14
C ASN A 17 -2.41 6.06 -13.87
N LYS A 18 -2.57 5.87 -15.19
CA LYS A 18 -3.47 6.68 -16.03
C LYS A 18 -4.95 6.62 -15.60
N GLU A 19 -5.35 5.53 -14.94
CA GLU A 19 -6.69 5.30 -14.40
C GLU A 19 -6.84 5.80 -12.95
N LYS A 20 -5.80 6.46 -12.41
CA LYS A 20 -5.70 6.92 -11.01
C LYS A 20 -5.71 5.80 -9.97
N PHE A 21 -5.39 4.57 -10.37
CA PHE A 21 -5.10 3.50 -9.42
C PHE A 21 -3.63 3.54 -8.99
N VAL A 22 -3.41 3.08 -7.76
CA VAL A 22 -2.08 2.98 -7.18
C VAL A 22 -1.37 1.76 -7.76
N SER A 23 -0.18 1.97 -8.29
CA SER A 23 0.75 0.92 -8.71
C SER A 23 1.96 0.90 -7.79
N ILE A 24 2.16 -0.20 -7.08
CA ILE A 24 3.33 -0.42 -6.20
C ILE A 24 4.39 -1.20 -6.96
N ILE A 25 5.63 -0.75 -6.88
CA ILE A 25 6.80 -1.40 -7.48
C ILE A 25 7.52 -2.19 -6.38
N ILE A 26 7.49 -3.51 -6.50
CA ILE A 26 8.15 -4.44 -5.60
C ILE A 26 9.40 -4.97 -6.29
N GLU A 27 10.58 -4.69 -5.74
CA GLU A 27 11.83 -5.26 -6.25
C GLU A 27 11.89 -6.76 -6.00
N LYS A 28 12.13 -7.56 -7.04
CA LYS A 28 12.38 -9.00 -6.83
C LYS A 28 13.77 -9.16 -6.23
N LYS A 29 13.84 -9.66 -4.99
CA LYS A 29 15.09 -10.19 -4.44
C LYS A 29 15.41 -11.51 -5.15
N PHE A 30 16.03 -11.46 -6.32
CA PHE A 30 16.59 -12.66 -6.95
C PHE A 30 17.65 -13.23 -5.99
N SER A 31 17.38 -14.42 -5.46
CA SER A 31 18.40 -15.12 -4.67
C SER A 31 19.58 -15.48 -5.59
N ARG A 32 20.81 -15.59 -5.06
CA ARG A 32 22.03 -15.81 -5.85
C ARG A 32 21.99 -17.01 -6.82
N PHE A 33 21.05 -17.95 -6.62
CA PHE A 33 20.83 -19.12 -7.47
C PHE A 33 19.99 -18.86 -8.73
N GLU A 34 19.26 -17.74 -8.84
CA GLU A 34 18.48 -17.41 -10.05
C GLU A 34 19.30 -16.68 -11.14
N SER A 35 20.55 -16.33 -10.84
CA SER A 35 21.44 -15.61 -11.76
C SER A 35 21.70 -16.34 -13.09
N VAL A 36 21.58 -17.67 -13.10
CA VAL A 36 21.73 -18.51 -14.30
C VAL A 36 20.44 -18.54 -15.14
N ILE A 37 19.27 -18.44 -14.51
CA ILE A 37 17.95 -18.47 -15.20
C ILE A 37 17.56 -17.07 -15.71
N ALA A 38 17.89 -16.01 -14.96
CA ALA A 38 17.62 -14.62 -15.34
C ALA A 38 18.38 -14.16 -16.60
N ARG A 39 19.46 -14.86 -17.00
CA ARG A 39 20.12 -14.63 -18.31
C ARG A 39 19.37 -15.28 -19.48
N LEU A 40 18.62 -16.35 -19.22
CA LEU A 40 17.88 -17.11 -20.23
C LEU A 40 16.46 -16.56 -20.43
N THR A 41 15.87 -15.98 -19.40
CA THR A 41 14.56 -15.32 -19.45
C THR A 41 14.74 -13.84 -19.14
N GLN A 42 14.31 -12.93 -20.02
CA GLN A 42 14.20 -11.48 -19.79
C GLN A 42 13.15 -11.15 -18.70
N ALA A 43 13.21 -11.83 -17.55
CA ALA A 43 12.26 -11.66 -16.48
C ALA A 43 12.39 -10.22 -15.94
N PRO A 44 11.28 -9.47 -15.87
CA PRO A 44 11.33 -8.09 -15.41
C PRO A 44 11.88 -8.05 -13.98
N LYS A 45 12.87 -7.16 -13.77
CA LYS A 45 13.58 -6.99 -12.50
C LYS A 45 12.67 -6.54 -11.35
N ASN A 46 11.57 -5.88 -11.71
CA ASN A 46 10.58 -5.34 -10.79
C ASN A 46 9.21 -5.97 -11.05
N LEU A 47 8.48 -6.22 -9.97
CA LEU A 47 7.08 -6.64 -10.01
C LEU A 47 6.20 -5.43 -9.74
N ILE A 48 5.36 -5.07 -10.71
CA ILE A 48 4.36 -4.01 -10.51
C ILE A 48 3.06 -4.67 -10.07
N ARG A 49 2.47 -4.16 -8.98
CA ARG A 49 1.16 -4.54 -8.46
C ARG A 49 0.26 -3.32 -8.45
N THR A 50 -0.71 -3.31 -9.36
CA THR A 50 -1.78 -2.32 -9.39
C THR A 50 -2.86 -2.74 -8.40
N LEU A 51 -3.23 -1.84 -7.49
CA LEU A 51 -4.32 -2.03 -6.54
C LEU A 51 -5.67 -1.77 -7.23
N ASP A 52 -6.74 -2.36 -6.70
CA ASP A 52 -8.11 -1.98 -7.07
C ASP A 52 -8.46 -0.57 -6.57
N ASP A 53 -9.67 -0.10 -6.89
CA ASP A 53 -10.11 1.25 -6.58
C ASP A 53 -10.17 1.54 -5.07
N MET A 54 -10.71 0.60 -4.27
CA MET A 54 -10.81 0.73 -2.82
C MET A 54 -9.45 0.69 -2.16
N ASN A 55 -8.61 -0.27 -2.53
CA ASN A 55 -7.27 -0.42 -1.98
C ASN A 55 -6.34 0.72 -2.43
N SER A 56 -6.54 1.27 -3.63
CA SER A 56 -5.85 2.49 -4.07
C SER A 56 -6.22 3.69 -3.19
N ARG A 57 -7.51 3.86 -2.88
CA ARG A 57 -7.97 4.94 -2.02
C ARG A 57 -7.44 4.79 -0.60
N LEU A 58 -7.57 3.60 -0.04
CA LEU A 58 -7.06 3.28 1.29
C LEU A 58 -5.54 3.51 1.36
N TRP A 59 -4.78 3.06 0.36
CA TRP A 59 -3.34 3.30 0.25
C TRP A 59 -2.99 4.77 0.39
N VAL A 60 -3.68 5.66 -0.33
CA VAL A 60 -3.45 7.11 -0.28
C VAL A 60 -3.75 7.68 1.11
N LEU A 61 -4.78 7.18 1.78
CA LEU A 61 -5.17 7.64 3.12
C LEU A 61 -4.23 7.16 4.25
N MET A 62 -3.47 6.08 4.03
CA MET A 62 -2.47 5.56 4.99
C MET A 62 -1.16 6.36 4.96
N ASP A 63 -1.25 7.65 5.20
CA ASP A 63 -0.12 8.59 5.23
C ASP A 63 0.42 8.86 6.66
N GLY A 64 -0.10 8.15 7.67
CA GLY A 64 0.23 8.33 9.07
C GLY A 64 -0.59 9.42 9.78
N ASN A 65 -1.51 10.11 9.09
CA ASN A 65 -2.33 11.18 9.69
C ASN A 65 -3.75 10.71 10.08
N ASN A 66 -4.24 9.64 9.45
CA ASN A 66 -5.56 9.05 9.72
C ASN A 66 -5.43 7.79 10.58
N SER A 67 -6.21 7.72 11.66
CA SER A 67 -6.34 6.51 12.47
C SER A 67 -7.18 5.45 11.76
N ILE A 68 -7.06 4.18 12.16
CA ILE A 68 -7.84 3.09 11.55
C ILE A 68 -9.36 3.36 11.63
N ILE A 69 -9.85 3.93 12.72
CA ILE A 69 -11.28 4.27 12.82
C ILE A 69 -11.70 5.34 11.80
N GLU A 70 -10.90 6.40 11.62
CA GLU A 70 -11.14 7.44 10.62
C GLU A 70 -11.05 6.90 9.19
N LEU A 71 -10.16 5.92 8.95
CA LEU A 71 -10.10 5.20 7.67
C LEU A 71 -11.38 4.40 7.40
N ILE A 72 -11.88 3.67 8.39
CA ILE A 72 -13.13 2.91 8.28
C ILE A 72 -14.28 3.85 7.94
N GLU A 73 -14.44 4.94 8.68
CA GLU A 73 -15.51 5.93 8.47
C GLU A 73 -15.41 6.61 7.10
N THR A 74 -14.19 6.96 6.67
CA THR A 74 -13.95 7.58 5.37
C THR A 74 -14.30 6.61 4.23
N MET A 75 -13.83 5.36 4.32
CA MET A 75 -14.05 4.33 3.32
C MET A 75 -15.54 3.92 3.25
N ASP A 76 -16.22 3.82 4.40
CA ASP A 76 -17.66 3.56 4.46
C ASP A 76 -18.46 4.64 3.73
N LYS A 77 -18.16 5.91 4.00
CA LYS A 77 -18.83 7.06 3.37
C LYS A 77 -18.58 7.15 1.86
N GLU A 78 -17.37 6.84 1.40
CA GLU A 78 -17.01 6.95 -0.02
C GLU A 78 -17.56 5.78 -0.86
N PHE A 79 -17.61 4.58 -0.30
CA PHE A 79 -17.94 3.36 -1.05
C PHE A 79 -19.29 2.73 -0.70
N ASN A 80 -19.95 3.17 0.38
CA ASN A 80 -21.29 2.77 0.80
C ASN A 80 -21.50 1.24 0.76
N GLU A 81 -22.50 0.76 0.02
CA GLU A 81 -22.83 -0.66 -0.08
C GLU A 81 -21.70 -1.51 -0.68
N ARG A 82 -20.80 -0.93 -1.48
CA ARG A 82 -19.74 -1.68 -2.16
C ARG A 82 -18.70 -2.23 -1.18
N ILE A 83 -18.50 -1.56 -0.03
CA ILE A 83 -17.49 -1.91 0.97
C ILE A 83 -18.07 -2.67 2.18
N TYR A 84 -19.40 -2.71 2.32
CA TYR A 84 -20.06 -3.35 3.46
C TYR A 84 -19.64 -4.83 3.63
N PRO A 85 -19.32 -5.29 4.86
CA PRO A 85 -19.10 -4.50 6.09
C PRO A 85 -17.73 -3.77 6.06
N SER A 86 -17.76 -2.44 6.18
CA SER A 86 -16.59 -1.58 5.95
C SER A 86 -15.46 -1.80 6.96
N ALA A 87 -15.80 -1.94 8.25
CA ALA A 87 -14.81 -2.20 9.30
C ALA A 87 -13.98 -3.46 9.01
N GLU A 88 -14.65 -4.57 8.70
CA GLU A 88 -13.98 -5.84 8.39
C GLU A 88 -13.12 -5.72 7.13
N ARG A 89 -13.66 -5.14 6.04
CA ARG A 89 -12.92 -5.02 4.78
C ARG A 89 -11.68 -4.15 4.91
N VAL A 90 -11.79 -3.00 5.59
CA VAL A 90 -10.66 -2.09 5.78
C VAL A 90 -9.60 -2.71 6.68
N ILE A 91 -10.00 -3.38 7.77
CA ILE A 91 -9.05 -4.07 8.66
C ILE A 91 -8.31 -5.17 7.89
N LEU A 92 -9.02 -6.01 7.13
CA LEU A 92 -8.41 -7.07 6.33
C LEU A 92 -7.41 -6.53 5.30
N SER A 93 -7.74 -5.43 4.61
CA SER A 93 -6.81 -4.79 3.68
C SER A 93 -5.56 -4.26 4.40
N ILE A 94 -5.71 -3.61 5.57
CA ILE A 94 -4.57 -3.12 6.36
C ILE A 94 -3.69 -4.28 6.83
N GLU A 95 -4.28 -5.37 7.32
CA GLU A 95 -3.55 -6.60 7.72
C GLU A 95 -2.77 -7.19 6.55
N GLN A 96 -3.37 -7.28 5.36
CA GLN A 96 -2.66 -7.74 4.16
C GLN A 96 -1.47 -6.84 3.81
N PHE A 97 -1.61 -5.52 3.91
CA PHE A 97 -0.48 -4.61 3.67
C PHE A 97 0.63 -4.75 4.73
N LEU A 98 0.26 -5.01 5.98
CA LEU A 98 1.22 -5.28 7.07
C LEU A 98 1.98 -6.58 6.83
N ASP A 99 1.28 -7.65 6.46
CA ASP A 99 1.87 -8.97 6.18
C ASP A 99 2.85 -8.91 5.00
N LEU A 100 2.56 -8.06 4.01
CA LEU A 100 3.43 -7.79 2.87
C LEU A 100 4.59 -6.82 3.19
N GLY A 101 4.61 -6.23 4.40
CA GLY A 101 5.60 -5.22 4.80
C GLY A 101 5.48 -3.91 4.03
N LEU A 102 4.31 -3.60 3.49
CA LEU A 102 4.03 -2.41 2.68
C LEU A 102 3.51 -1.23 3.52
N VAL A 103 3.10 -1.49 4.75
CA VAL A 103 2.57 -0.50 5.71
C VAL A 103 3.18 -0.77 7.08
N HIS A 104 3.31 0.27 7.88
CA HIS A 104 3.65 0.21 9.31
C HIS A 104 2.51 0.84 10.13
N ILE A 105 2.38 0.42 11.38
CA ILE A 105 1.45 1.02 12.34
C ILE A 105 2.26 1.88 13.30
N ILE A 106 1.89 3.16 13.40
CA ILE A 106 2.55 4.12 14.30
C ILE A 106 1.56 4.71 15.31
N SER A 107 2.11 5.26 16.38
CA SER A 107 1.38 6.09 17.34
C SER A 107 1.31 7.53 16.85
N LYS A 108 0.34 8.30 17.35
CA LYS A 108 0.09 9.70 16.94
C LYS A 108 1.32 10.62 16.96
N ASN A 109 2.25 10.40 17.88
CA ASN A 109 3.43 11.26 18.08
C ASN A 109 4.72 10.69 17.46
N ASP A 110 4.63 9.55 16.77
CA ASP A 110 5.78 8.95 16.13
C ASP A 110 6.17 9.76 14.89
N LYS A 111 7.47 9.80 14.61
CA LYS A 111 8.01 10.53 13.46
C LYS A 111 8.37 9.55 12.36
N VAL A 112 7.92 9.87 11.15
CA VAL A 112 8.23 9.12 9.92
C VAL A 112 9.40 9.81 9.22
N TYR A 113 10.48 9.07 8.98
CA TYR A 113 11.74 9.60 8.43
C TYR A 113 12.08 9.05 7.04
N TRP A 114 11.16 8.35 6.39
CA TRP A 114 11.30 7.84 5.03
C TRP A 114 10.30 8.51 4.10
N ASN A 115 10.56 8.41 2.80
CA ASN A 115 9.65 8.94 1.79
C ASN A 115 8.41 8.04 1.65
N ILE A 116 7.23 8.64 1.71
CA ILE A 116 5.92 7.99 1.53
C ILE A 116 5.15 8.52 0.31
N ASP A 117 5.73 9.51 -0.38
CA ASP A 117 5.13 10.19 -1.53
C ASP A 117 5.29 9.36 -2.80
N PRO A 118 4.36 9.51 -3.77
CA PRO A 118 4.46 8.81 -5.03
C PRO A 118 5.68 9.29 -5.81
N ILE A 119 6.29 8.37 -6.55
CA ILE A 119 7.24 8.74 -7.60
C ILE A 119 6.48 9.33 -8.79
N GLN A 120 7.11 10.27 -9.48
CA GLN A 120 6.62 10.71 -10.78
C GLN A 120 6.99 9.61 -11.80
N PRO A 121 6.03 9.04 -12.56
CA PRO A 121 6.39 8.18 -13.66
C PRO A 121 7.23 9.00 -14.65
N GLU A 122 8.40 8.49 -15.03
CA GLU A 122 9.18 9.08 -16.13
C GLU A 122 8.33 8.99 -17.41
N ASP A 123 8.14 10.14 -18.09
CA ASP A 123 7.35 10.27 -19.32
C ASP A 123 7.89 9.42 -20.49
#